data_AF-A0A7S2K031-F1
#
_entry.id   AF-A0A7S2K031-F1
#
_cell.length_a   1.000
_cell.length_b   1.000
_cell.length_c   1.000
_cell.angle_alpha   90.00
_cell.angle_beta   90.00
_cell.angle_gamma   90.00
#
_symmetry.space_group_name_H-M   'P 1'
#
loop_
_entity.id
_entity.type
_entity.pdbx_description
1 polymer ?
#
loop_
_entity_poly.entity_id
_entity_poly.type
_entity_poly.pdbx_seq_one_letter_code
_entity_poly.pdbx_strand_id
1 'polypeptide(L)'
;PKSQKEIDVFSVKVSKLALKQHRQEIDSGRVPLGMYIFMLMPFRHENTIESVSFVQKCINDRTILEEENEVLIRRFRNATNRRHTGLQDIHRRIGHGQNDWSDEDILEVLPFSCDMERAYEHDVVTVFQNFLRARSVPEIPHDSKHSKSDKTTFPIIVSLSGGVDSMVIASVLSYLRRVEMFSLRVIAVHIDYANRPESGAEARYVEKYCNELGIEYRCRVIDEVTRGVTARDEYEKVARDARYNFYKCVQDEFQAQDGSKAPVLLGHHKGDLRENVLSNSMKGCGPLDLSGMSDVGTVEKVVVWRPLLPLEKDAVFDFAHQYGVPYFKDTTPLWSTRGKLRNKLLPLLCEMYGEGSMLNLSNLAVESDAAKHLFLASLEPFFARVKSFPMGLSFDTSEYRHHGIFFWRFVLRQVLHSHGRGMFTDKCIQSFINRISTDKRKTGWLQCRRDYAVYLDSDGTVYVLHPQYFPFAKKDQYDCTNQHVVIGKDTLE
;
A
#
# COMPACT_ATOMS: atom_id res chain seq x y z
N PRO A 1 54.66 -1.97 -46.40
CA PRO A 1 53.22 -2.14 -46.73
C PRO A 1 52.76 -3.61 -46.83
N LYS A 2 53.52 -4.50 -47.48
CA LYS A 2 53.15 -5.94 -47.57
C LYS A 2 53.24 -6.67 -46.22
N SER A 3 54.25 -6.37 -45.39
CA SER A 3 54.41 -6.98 -44.05
C SER A 3 53.31 -6.62 -43.05
N GLN A 4 52.81 -5.37 -43.07
CA GLN A 4 51.76 -4.93 -42.14
C GLN A 4 50.42 -5.63 -42.41
N LYS A 5 50.04 -5.77 -43.69
CA LYS A 5 48.81 -6.47 -44.07
C LYS A 5 48.83 -7.94 -43.68
N GLU A 6 49.98 -8.60 -43.75
CA GLU A 6 50.14 -9.99 -43.31
C GLU A 6 50.02 -10.13 -41.79
N ILE A 7 50.56 -9.16 -41.03
CA ILE A 7 50.41 -9.08 -39.57
C ILE A 7 48.94 -8.87 -39.20
N ASP A 8 48.23 -7.95 -39.85
CA ASP A 8 46.83 -7.64 -39.53
C ASP A 8 45.92 -8.85 -39.78
N VAL A 9 46.11 -9.57 -40.89
CA VAL A 9 45.39 -10.82 -41.21
C VAL A 9 45.67 -11.92 -40.18
N PHE A 10 46.93 -12.04 -39.73
CA PHE A 10 47.30 -12.99 -38.70
C PHE A 10 46.68 -12.64 -37.34
N SER A 11 46.71 -11.35 -36.95
CA SER A 11 46.11 -10.86 -35.70
C SER A 11 44.61 -11.13 -35.63
N VAL A 12 43.87 -10.91 -36.73
CA VAL A 12 42.42 -11.23 -36.77
C VAL A 12 42.17 -12.73 -36.66
N LYS A 13 43.00 -13.56 -37.30
CA LYS A 13 42.86 -15.03 -37.20
C LYS A 13 43.10 -15.53 -35.77
N VAL A 14 44.10 -14.98 -35.08
CA VAL A 14 44.37 -15.26 -33.67
C VAL A 14 43.21 -14.81 -32.79
N SER A 15 42.69 -13.59 -32.98
CA SER A 15 41.53 -13.10 -32.23
C SER A 15 40.27 -13.93 -32.47
N LYS A 16 40.00 -14.40 -33.70
CA LYS A 16 38.89 -15.31 -34.01
C LYS A 16 39.01 -16.63 -33.26
N LEU A 17 40.22 -17.20 -33.17
CA LEU A 17 40.47 -18.42 -32.41
C LEU A 17 40.29 -18.21 -30.91
N ALA A 18 40.82 -17.11 -30.37
CA ALA A 18 40.70 -16.77 -28.95
C ALA A 18 39.23 -16.58 -28.53
N LEU A 19 38.44 -15.81 -29.30
CA LEU A 19 37.01 -15.62 -29.04
C LEU A 19 36.22 -16.93 -29.12
N LYS A 20 36.61 -17.84 -30.01
CA LYS A 20 35.96 -19.15 -30.15
C LYS A 20 36.30 -20.09 -29.01
N GLN A 21 37.57 -20.14 -28.61
CA GLN A 21 38.07 -21.06 -27.58
C GLN A 21 37.65 -20.63 -26.17
N HIS A 22 37.60 -19.32 -25.89
CA HIS A 22 37.23 -18.75 -24.59
C HIS A 22 35.79 -18.26 -24.52
N ARG A 23 34.91 -18.73 -25.43
CA ARG A 23 33.52 -18.26 -25.52
C ARG A 23 32.77 -18.33 -24.19
N GLN A 24 32.86 -19.47 -23.50
CA GLN A 24 32.19 -19.66 -22.20
C GLN A 24 32.73 -18.72 -21.11
N GLU A 25 34.02 -18.40 -21.13
CA GLU A 25 34.64 -17.49 -20.16
C GLU A 25 34.28 -16.03 -20.43
N ILE A 26 34.13 -15.67 -21.71
CA ILE A 26 33.66 -14.36 -22.15
C ILE A 26 32.19 -14.16 -21.76
N ASP A 27 31.34 -15.13 -22.09
CA ASP A 27 29.89 -15.08 -21.82
C ASP A 27 29.59 -15.07 -20.31
N SER A 28 30.50 -15.59 -19.47
CA SER A 28 30.37 -15.58 -18.01
C SER A 28 31.08 -14.41 -17.32
N GLY A 29 31.66 -13.48 -18.08
CA GLY A 29 32.31 -12.30 -17.51
C GLY A 29 33.72 -12.50 -16.97
N ARG A 30 34.27 -13.73 -17.02
CA ARG A 30 35.52 -14.13 -16.34
C ARG A 30 36.78 -13.56 -16.98
N VAL A 31 36.72 -13.21 -18.26
CA VAL A 31 37.84 -12.54 -18.94
C VAL A 31 37.92 -11.08 -18.47
N PRO A 32 39.09 -10.61 -17.98
CA PRO A 32 39.28 -9.21 -17.61
C PRO A 32 38.95 -8.25 -18.76
N LEU A 33 38.28 -7.13 -18.46
CA LEU A 33 37.80 -6.17 -19.45
C LEU A 33 38.90 -5.69 -20.41
N GLY A 34 40.10 -5.40 -19.89
CA GLY A 34 41.23 -4.96 -20.72
C GLY A 34 41.67 -6.02 -21.74
N MET A 35 41.68 -7.30 -21.36
CA MET A 35 42.01 -8.40 -22.25
C MET A 35 40.91 -8.64 -23.29
N TYR A 36 39.64 -8.51 -22.88
CA TYR A 36 38.50 -8.61 -23.78
C TYR A 36 38.53 -7.54 -24.87
N ILE A 37 38.77 -6.28 -24.50
CA ILE A 37 38.92 -5.17 -25.45
C ILE A 37 40.12 -5.40 -26.38
N PHE A 38 41.25 -5.87 -25.85
CA PHE A 38 42.44 -6.19 -26.64
C PHE A 38 42.17 -7.24 -27.73
N MET A 39 41.39 -8.29 -27.43
CA MET A 39 40.99 -9.29 -28.41
C MET A 39 40.12 -8.72 -29.54
N LEU A 40 39.36 -7.66 -29.28
CA LEU A 40 38.49 -6.99 -30.26
C LEU A 40 39.21 -5.95 -31.12
N MET A 41 40.38 -5.44 -30.70
CA MET A 41 41.11 -4.39 -31.43
C MET A 41 41.43 -4.76 -32.89
N PRO A 42 41.87 -6.00 -33.22
CA PRO A 42 42.17 -6.36 -34.62
C PRO A 42 40.94 -6.25 -35.54
N PHE A 43 39.75 -6.63 -35.06
CA PHE A 43 38.50 -6.49 -35.84
C PHE A 43 38.14 -5.03 -36.06
N ARG A 44 38.35 -4.17 -35.06
CA ARG A 44 38.14 -2.73 -35.22
C ARG A 44 39.07 -2.13 -36.30
N HIS A 45 40.32 -2.61 -36.37
CA HIS A 45 41.32 -2.10 -37.31
C HIS A 45 41.14 -2.64 -38.75
N GLU A 46 40.33 -3.69 -38.98
CA GLU A 46 39.94 -4.11 -40.35
C GLU A 46 39.11 -3.04 -41.07
N ASN A 47 38.47 -2.10 -40.34
CA ASN A 47 37.72 -0.95 -40.88
C ASN A 47 36.63 -1.32 -41.91
N THR A 48 36.05 -2.53 -41.82
CA THR A 48 34.87 -2.92 -42.60
C THR A 48 33.59 -2.70 -41.79
N ILE A 49 32.45 -2.52 -42.48
CA ILE A 49 31.17 -2.29 -41.81
C ILE A 49 30.80 -3.48 -40.93
N GLU A 50 31.05 -4.70 -41.40
CA GLU A 50 30.73 -5.95 -40.70
C GLU A 50 31.61 -6.14 -39.46
N SER A 51 32.90 -5.84 -39.55
CA SER A 51 33.85 -6.00 -38.43
C SER A 51 33.58 -4.98 -37.32
N VAL A 52 33.30 -3.72 -37.67
CA VAL A 52 32.95 -2.68 -36.72
C VAL A 52 31.60 -2.95 -36.07
N SER A 53 30.60 -3.41 -36.84
CA SER A 53 29.29 -3.81 -36.30
C SER A 53 29.41 -4.99 -35.32
N PHE A 54 30.30 -5.94 -35.61
CA PHE A 54 30.60 -7.05 -34.71
C PHE A 54 31.21 -6.58 -33.39
N VAL A 55 32.22 -5.69 -33.44
CA VAL A 55 32.82 -5.10 -32.23
C VAL A 55 31.79 -4.33 -31.41
N GLN A 56 30.92 -3.54 -32.05
CA GLN A 56 29.88 -2.79 -31.36
C GLN A 56 28.90 -3.72 -30.62
N LYS A 57 28.50 -4.83 -31.26
CA LYS A 57 27.66 -5.85 -30.62
C LYS A 57 28.35 -6.45 -29.39
N CYS A 58 29.62 -6.86 -29.51
CA CYS A 58 30.40 -7.41 -28.41
C CYS A 58 30.55 -6.44 -27.22
N ILE A 59 30.74 -5.15 -27.50
CA ILE A 59 30.79 -4.12 -26.44
C ILE A 59 29.44 -4.00 -25.74
N ASN A 60 28.34 -3.92 -26.49
CA ASN A 60 27.00 -3.82 -25.89
C ASN A 60 26.66 -5.04 -25.03
N ASP A 61 26.94 -6.25 -25.52
CA ASP A 61 26.72 -7.49 -24.77
C ASP A 61 27.54 -7.50 -23.47
N ARG A 62 28.79 -7.01 -23.50
CA ARG A 62 29.62 -6.90 -22.30
C ARG A 62 29.13 -5.83 -21.32
N THR A 63 28.66 -4.69 -21.81
CA THR A 63 28.10 -3.63 -20.96
C THR A 63 26.88 -4.13 -20.18
N ILE A 64 25.97 -4.84 -20.83
CA ILE A 64 24.78 -5.43 -20.19
C ILE A 64 25.20 -6.38 -19.06
N LEU A 65 26.18 -7.26 -19.34
CA LEU A 65 26.67 -8.21 -18.35
C LEU A 65 27.34 -7.53 -17.13
N GLU A 66 28.07 -6.44 -17.34
CA GLU A 66 28.66 -5.65 -16.24
C GLU A 66 27.59 -4.95 -15.40
N GLU A 67 26.55 -4.40 -16.03
CA GLU A 67 25.41 -3.79 -15.32
C GLU A 67 24.67 -4.83 -14.44
N GLU A 68 24.44 -6.04 -14.97
CA GLU A 68 23.85 -7.15 -14.21
C GLU A 68 24.73 -7.56 -13.01
N ASN A 69 26.04 -7.66 -13.22
CA ASN A 69 27.01 -7.96 -12.17
C ASN A 69 27.06 -6.86 -11.10
N GLU A 70 27.03 -5.58 -11.49
CA GLU A 70 27.01 -4.46 -10.56
C GLU A 70 25.74 -4.50 -9.69
N VAL A 71 24.58 -4.79 -10.30
CA VAL A 71 23.32 -4.96 -9.57
C VAL A 71 23.42 -6.10 -8.56
N LEU A 72 23.98 -7.24 -8.92
CA LEU A 72 24.20 -8.38 -8.01
C LEU A 72 25.16 -8.02 -6.87
N ILE A 73 26.30 -7.42 -7.16
CA ILE A 73 27.29 -6.99 -6.16
C ILE A 73 26.66 -5.97 -5.20
N ARG A 74 25.89 -5.01 -5.71
CA ARG A 74 25.20 -4.02 -4.87
C ARG A 74 24.17 -4.68 -3.95
N ARG A 75 23.39 -5.64 -4.47
CA ARG A 75 22.44 -6.42 -3.65
C ARG A 75 23.17 -7.21 -2.56
N PHE A 76 24.25 -7.91 -2.93
CA PHE A 76 25.05 -8.68 -1.99
C PHE A 76 25.69 -7.79 -0.92
N ARG A 77 26.32 -6.68 -1.30
CA ARG A 77 26.91 -5.69 -0.39
C ARG A 77 25.88 -5.17 0.62
N ASN A 78 24.67 -4.85 0.17
CA ASN A 78 23.61 -4.39 1.06
C ASN A 78 23.16 -5.49 2.03
N ALA A 79 23.06 -6.74 1.56
CA ALA A 79 22.73 -7.88 2.42
C ALA A 79 23.85 -8.17 3.44
N THR A 80 25.11 -8.13 3.01
CA THR A 80 26.29 -8.35 3.86
C THR A 80 26.43 -7.26 4.90
N ASN A 81 26.26 -5.98 4.55
CA ASN A 81 26.32 -4.88 5.51
C ASN A 81 25.23 -5.01 6.57
N ARG A 82 24.00 -5.38 6.19
CA ARG A 82 22.92 -5.64 7.16
C ARG A 82 23.25 -6.79 8.10
N ARG A 83 23.79 -7.89 7.57
CA ARG A 83 24.23 -9.03 8.38
C ARG A 83 25.40 -8.65 9.30
N HIS A 84 26.33 -7.85 8.81
CA HIS A 84 27.47 -7.36 9.58
C HIS A 84 27.01 -6.46 10.73
N THR A 85 26.09 -5.51 10.50
CA THR A 85 25.50 -4.70 11.57
C THR A 85 24.77 -5.58 12.59
N GLY A 86 23.93 -6.52 12.13
CA GLY A 86 23.25 -7.46 13.03
C GLY A 86 24.22 -8.35 13.84
N LEU A 87 25.31 -8.82 13.23
CA LEU A 87 26.34 -9.60 13.92
C LEU A 87 27.20 -8.76 14.86
N GLN A 88 27.50 -7.50 14.52
CA GLN A 88 28.20 -6.58 15.42
C GLN A 88 27.34 -6.24 16.64
N ASP A 89 26.03 -6.10 16.46
CA ASP A 89 25.10 -5.92 17.56
C ASP A 89 25.01 -7.19 18.42
N ILE A 90 24.94 -8.38 17.81
CA ILE A 90 25.02 -9.65 18.55
C ILE A 90 26.35 -9.79 19.29
N HIS A 91 27.48 -9.43 18.67
CA HIS A 91 28.81 -9.60 19.25
C HIS A 91 29.08 -8.61 20.39
N ARG A 92 28.59 -7.36 20.31
CA ARG A 92 28.58 -6.44 21.46
C ARG A 92 27.78 -6.99 22.64
N ARG A 93 26.73 -7.79 22.37
CA ARG A 93 25.81 -8.34 23.38
C ARG A 93 26.28 -9.66 23.99
N ILE A 94 27.06 -10.49 23.29
CA ILE A 94 27.64 -11.71 23.87
C ILE A 94 28.65 -11.38 25.00
N GLY A 95 29.23 -10.16 25.01
CA GLY A 95 30.06 -9.68 26.12
C GLY A 95 29.30 -9.27 27.38
N HIS A 96 27.99 -9.02 27.28
CA HIS A 96 27.11 -8.64 28.40
C HIS A 96 25.86 -9.52 28.36
N GLY A 97 25.93 -10.68 29.03
CA GLY A 97 24.83 -11.64 29.06
C GLY A 97 23.54 -11.05 29.61
N GLN A 98 22.65 -10.59 28.73
CA GLN A 98 21.20 -10.51 28.93
C GLN A 98 20.54 -10.13 27.60
N ASN A 99 19.54 -10.92 27.21
CA ASN A 99 18.74 -10.73 26.00
C ASN A 99 17.53 -9.79 26.26
N ASP A 100 17.57 -9.02 27.34
CA ASP A 100 16.49 -8.13 27.75
C ASP A 100 16.80 -6.70 27.30
N TRP A 101 16.15 -6.28 26.23
CA TRP A 101 15.98 -4.86 25.95
C TRP A 101 15.26 -4.22 27.13
N SER A 102 15.82 -3.15 27.69
CA SER A 102 15.17 -2.38 28.74
C SER A 102 14.13 -1.42 28.15
N ASP A 103 13.23 -0.92 28.99
CA ASP A 103 12.26 0.11 28.59
C ASP A 103 12.96 1.36 28.02
N GLU A 104 14.14 1.73 28.55
CA GLU A 104 14.95 2.87 28.07
C GLU A 104 15.55 2.64 26.67
N ASP A 105 15.78 1.38 26.30
CA ASP A 105 16.31 1.06 24.99
C ASP A 105 15.26 1.22 23.88
N ILE A 106 13.99 0.92 24.19
CA ILE A 106 12.90 0.89 23.19
C ILE A 106 12.04 2.16 23.17
N LEU A 107 11.91 2.88 24.29
CA LEU A 107 11.09 4.08 24.39
C LEU A 107 11.85 5.35 24.02
N GLU A 108 11.19 6.23 23.27
CA GLU A 108 11.65 7.61 23.10
C GLU A 108 11.29 8.45 24.32
N VAL A 109 10.07 8.23 24.85
CA VAL A 109 9.55 8.92 26.05
C VAL A 109 9.06 7.88 27.04
N LEU A 110 9.55 7.99 28.27
CA LEU A 110 9.14 7.17 29.40
C LEU A 110 7.80 7.68 29.98
N PRO A 111 6.98 6.78 30.55
CA PRO A 111 5.75 7.19 31.20
C PRO A 111 6.03 7.96 32.49
N PHE A 112 5.16 8.91 32.81
CA PHE A 112 5.16 9.57 34.12
C PHE A 112 3.71 9.77 34.60
N SER A 113 3.52 9.86 35.91
CA SER A 113 2.19 10.09 36.48
C SER A 113 1.76 11.53 36.29
N CYS A 114 0.61 11.74 35.66
CA CYS A 114 -0.01 13.04 35.49
C CYS A 114 -1.47 12.99 35.90
N ASP A 115 -1.95 14.10 36.47
CA ASP A 115 -3.38 14.30 36.64
C ASP A 115 -4.05 14.57 35.28
N MET A 116 -5.10 13.80 34.99
CA MET A 116 -5.88 13.86 33.76
C MET A 116 -7.15 14.70 33.92
N GLU A 117 -7.38 15.36 35.07
CA GLU A 117 -8.58 16.17 35.31
C GLU A 117 -8.83 17.17 34.18
N ARG A 118 -7.79 17.89 33.73
CA ARG A 118 -7.89 18.89 32.66
C ARG A 118 -7.76 18.32 31.24
N ALA A 119 -7.67 16.99 31.08
CA ALA A 119 -7.49 16.39 29.76
C ALA A 119 -8.67 16.65 28.80
N TYR A 120 -9.88 16.93 29.32
CA TYR A 120 -11.04 17.31 28.50
C TYR A 120 -10.85 18.63 27.72
N GLU A 121 -9.94 19.50 28.15
CA GLU A 121 -9.63 20.79 27.49
C GLU A 121 -8.66 20.62 26.32
N HIS A 122 -7.98 19.49 26.23
CA HIS A 122 -6.96 19.27 25.22
C HIS A 122 -7.59 18.95 23.85
N ASP A 123 -7.10 19.57 22.78
CA ASP A 123 -7.62 19.45 21.41
C ASP A 123 -7.85 18.00 20.96
N VAL A 124 -6.86 17.12 21.20
CA VAL A 124 -6.97 15.67 20.94
C VAL A 124 -8.22 15.07 21.58
N VAL A 125 -8.50 15.36 22.85
CA VAL A 125 -9.66 14.80 23.56
C VAL A 125 -10.95 15.40 23.03
N THR A 126 -10.99 16.70 22.78
CA THR A 126 -12.17 17.36 22.18
C THR A 126 -12.50 16.79 20.80
N VAL A 127 -11.50 16.58 19.95
CA VAL A 127 -11.68 15.94 18.63
C VAL A 127 -12.21 14.52 18.79
N PHE A 128 -11.69 13.74 19.73
CA PHE A 128 -12.18 12.40 20.02
C PHE A 128 -13.65 12.39 20.48
N GLN A 129 -14.02 13.30 21.40
CA GLN A 129 -15.41 13.43 21.87
C GLN A 129 -16.36 13.73 20.73
N ASN A 130 -16.03 14.74 19.92
CA ASN A 130 -16.85 15.14 18.76
C ASN A 130 -16.93 14.01 17.72
N PHE A 131 -15.81 13.32 17.49
CA PHE A 131 -15.76 12.17 16.59
C PHE A 131 -16.70 11.06 17.07
N LEU A 132 -16.60 10.62 18.32
CA LEU A 132 -17.45 9.55 18.87
C LEU A 132 -18.94 9.94 18.88
N ARG A 133 -19.27 11.17 19.28
CA ARG A 133 -20.64 11.72 19.23
C ARG A 133 -21.26 11.66 17.85
N ALA A 134 -20.51 12.12 16.85
CA ALA A 134 -20.96 12.13 15.46
C ALA A 134 -21.18 10.72 14.89
N ARG A 135 -20.74 9.65 15.57
CA ARG A 135 -20.98 8.24 15.21
C ARG A 135 -21.97 7.56 16.16
N SER A 136 -22.71 8.33 16.95
CA SER A 136 -23.73 7.83 17.87
C SER A 136 -23.20 6.79 18.87
N VAL A 137 -21.93 6.93 19.28
CA VAL A 137 -21.36 6.07 20.32
C VAL A 137 -22.09 6.37 21.64
N PRO A 138 -22.61 5.35 22.37
CA PRO A 138 -23.39 5.55 23.58
C PRO A 138 -22.65 6.34 24.67
N GLU A 139 -23.21 7.50 25.02
CA GLU A 139 -22.80 8.29 26.19
C GLU A 139 -23.43 7.72 27.47
N ILE A 140 -22.75 7.90 28.59
CA ILE A 140 -23.30 7.56 29.90
C ILE A 140 -23.98 8.82 30.46
N PRO A 141 -25.28 8.77 30.79
CA PRO A 141 -25.98 9.94 31.36
C PRO A 141 -25.37 10.39 32.68
N HIS A 142 -25.16 11.71 32.85
CA HIS A 142 -24.57 12.30 34.06
C HIS A 142 -25.31 11.98 35.37
N ASP A 143 -26.60 11.61 35.32
CA ASP A 143 -27.44 11.35 36.50
C ASP A 143 -27.55 9.87 36.92
N SER A 144 -26.93 8.92 36.20
CA SER A 144 -27.07 7.48 36.51
C SER A 144 -26.08 7.03 37.60
N LYS A 145 -26.15 7.60 38.81
CA LYS A 145 -25.29 7.17 39.93
C LYS A 145 -25.57 5.74 40.42
N HIS A 146 -26.69 5.10 40.06
CA HIS A 146 -27.16 3.88 40.76
C HIS A 146 -27.68 2.70 39.91
N SER A 147 -27.44 2.60 38.60
CA SER A 147 -27.80 1.38 37.84
C SER A 147 -26.57 0.55 37.47
N LYS A 148 -26.36 -0.54 38.23
CA LYS A 148 -25.35 -1.58 38.00
C LYS A 148 -25.87 -2.71 37.08
N SER A 149 -27.00 -2.52 36.37
CA SER A 149 -27.57 -3.53 35.48
C SER A 149 -27.26 -3.21 34.01
N ASP A 150 -26.46 -4.08 33.37
CA ASP A 150 -26.21 -4.16 31.92
C ASP A 150 -25.96 -2.82 31.20
N LYS A 151 -24.85 -2.14 31.54
CA LYS A 151 -24.31 -1.09 30.66
C LYS A 151 -23.84 -1.78 29.37
N THR A 152 -24.64 -1.66 28.33
CA THR A 152 -24.26 -2.08 26.98
C THR A 152 -23.02 -1.27 26.58
N THR A 153 -21.93 -1.95 26.23
CA THR A 153 -20.66 -1.32 25.87
C THR A 153 -20.49 -1.34 24.36
N PHE A 154 -19.96 -0.26 23.82
CA PHE A 154 -19.62 -0.15 22.42
C PHE A 154 -18.20 -0.65 22.19
N PRO A 155 -18.00 -1.74 21.44
CA PRO A 155 -16.67 -2.30 21.20
C PRO A 155 -15.88 -1.44 20.20
N ILE A 156 -14.65 -1.10 20.55
CA ILE A 156 -13.71 -0.34 19.72
C ILE A 156 -12.37 -1.06 19.71
N ILE A 157 -11.83 -1.28 18.52
CA ILE A 157 -10.51 -1.90 18.34
C ILE A 157 -9.50 -0.79 18.05
N VAL A 158 -8.34 -0.78 18.71
CA VAL A 158 -7.23 0.14 18.47
C VAL A 158 -6.10 -0.63 17.81
N SER A 159 -5.65 -0.22 16.62
CA SER A 159 -4.41 -0.72 16.05
C SER A 159 -3.23 -0.10 16.78
N LEU A 160 -2.62 -0.85 17.68
CA LEU A 160 -1.62 -0.37 18.62
C LEU A 160 -0.22 -0.72 18.14
N SER A 161 0.45 0.21 17.47
CA SER A 161 1.79 0.01 16.92
C SER A 161 2.92 0.31 17.91
N GLY A 162 2.61 1.01 19.01
CA GLY A 162 3.58 1.52 19.97
C GLY A 162 4.18 2.89 19.61
N GLY A 163 3.93 3.39 18.39
CA GLY A 163 4.20 4.79 18.06
C GLY A 163 3.23 5.75 18.76
N VAL A 164 3.65 7.01 18.90
CA VAL A 164 2.94 8.06 19.66
C VAL A 164 1.46 8.16 19.29
N ASP A 165 1.10 8.12 18.00
CA ASP A 165 -0.29 8.26 17.56
C ASP A 165 -1.17 7.18 18.17
N SER A 166 -0.77 5.91 18.01
CA SER A 166 -1.56 4.79 18.50
C SER A 166 -1.62 4.71 20.03
N MET A 167 -0.53 5.09 20.72
CA MET A 167 -0.48 5.13 22.18
C MET A 167 -1.43 6.20 22.71
N VAL A 168 -1.40 7.41 22.13
CA VAL A 168 -2.34 8.50 22.48
C VAL A 168 -3.79 8.09 22.27
N ILE A 169 -4.12 7.43 21.16
CA ILE A 169 -5.49 6.91 20.94
C ILE A 169 -5.91 5.99 22.08
N ALA A 170 -5.07 5.04 22.48
CA ALA A 170 -5.39 4.10 23.57
C ALA A 170 -5.58 4.83 24.91
N SER A 171 -4.70 5.78 25.23
CA SER A 171 -4.75 6.56 26.47
C SER A 171 -6.00 7.46 26.54
N VAL A 172 -6.36 8.12 25.43
CA VAL A 172 -7.56 8.95 25.33
C VAL A 172 -8.81 8.09 25.52
N LEU A 173 -8.95 6.97 24.81
CA LEU A 173 -10.12 6.10 24.97
C LEU A 173 -10.24 5.52 26.39
N SER A 174 -9.10 5.16 27.00
CA SER A 174 -9.08 4.74 28.41
C SER A 174 -9.53 5.86 29.34
N TYR A 175 -9.07 7.09 29.12
CA TYR A 175 -9.53 8.27 29.86
C TYR A 175 -11.04 8.49 29.70
N LEU A 176 -11.58 8.52 28.48
CA LEU A 176 -13.01 8.74 28.23
C LEU A 176 -13.91 7.67 28.86
N ARG A 177 -13.42 6.42 28.90
CA ARG A 177 -14.06 5.32 29.62
C ARG A 177 -14.01 5.51 31.13
N ARG A 178 -12.85 5.91 31.69
CA ARG A 178 -12.65 6.10 33.14
C ARG A 178 -13.49 7.24 33.71
N VAL A 179 -13.62 8.35 32.99
CA VAL A 179 -14.48 9.47 33.40
C VAL A 179 -15.97 9.21 33.15
N GLU A 180 -16.33 7.97 32.78
CA GLU A 180 -17.68 7.54 32.46
C GLU A 180 -18.40 8.49 31.49
N MET A 181 -17.72 8.99 30.46
CA MET A 181 -18.39 9.80 29.43
C MET A 181 -18.98 8.93 28.33
N PHE A 182 -18.28 7.86 27.95
CA PHE A 182 -18.74 6.88 26.95
C PHE A 182 -18.67 5.46 27.50
N SER A 183 -19.66 4.63 27.16
CA SER A 183 -19.68 3.21 27.51
C SER A 183 -18.86 2.41 26.51
N LEU A 184 -17.54 2.34 26.70
CA LEU A 184 -16.60 1.74 25.75
C LEU A 184 -16.03 0.41 26.22
N ARG A 185 -15.99 -0.57 25.32
CA ARG A 185 -15.13 -1.77 25.44
C ARG A 185 -13.96 -1.62 24.47
N VAL A 186 -12.78 -1.29 24.99
CA VAL A 186 -11.59 -1.03 24.18
C VAL A 186 -10.75 -2.30 24.09
N ILE A 187 -10.37 -2.69 22.87
CA ILE A 187 -9.49 -3.81 22.55
C ILE A 187 -8.28 -3.26 21.79
N ALA A 188 -7.07 -3.53 22.25
CA ALA A 188 -5.84 -3.21 21.53
C ALA A 188 -5.40 -4.41 20.68
N VAL A 189 -5.07 -4.15 19.42
CA VAL A 189 -4.52 -5.11 18.49
C VAL A 189 -3.13 -4.67 18.07
N HIS A 190 -2.12 -5.45 18.44
CA HIS A 190 -0.73 -5.26 18.04
C HIS A 190 -0.33 -6.28 16.97
N ILE A 191 0.44 -5.82 15.99
CA ILE A 191 1.05 -6.67 14.97
C ILE A 191 2.56 -6.57 15.14
N ASP A 192 3.17 -7.63 15.66
CA ASP A 192 4.63 -7.76 15.71
C ASP A 192 5.10 -8.35 14.38
N TYR A 193 5.81 -7.55 13.58
CA TYR A 193 6.32 -8.00 12.28
C TYR A 193 7.64 -8.79 12.37
N ALA A 194 8.17 -9.04 13.57
CA ALA A 194 9.41 -9.79 13.82
C ALA A 194 10.61 -9.34 12.97
N ASN A 195 10.63 -8.09 12.52
CA ASN A 195 11.66 -7.55 11.62
C ASN A 195 12.89 -7.04 12.37
N ARG A 196 12.76 -6.77 13.67
CA ARG A 196 13.77 -6.11 14.49
C ARG A 196 14.01 -6.93 15.76
N PRO A 197 15.24 -7.02 16.25
CA PRO A 197 15.55 -7.78 17.47
C PRO A 197 14.83 -7.25 18.72
N GLU A 198 14.44 -5.98 18.76
CA GLU A 198 13.68 -5.36 19.85
C GLU A 198 12.16 -5.55 19.76
N SER A 199 11.61 -6.05 18.65
CA SER A 199 10.15 -6.05 18.44
C SER A 199 9.38 -6.89 19.46
N GLY A 200 9.98 -7.99 19.94
CA GLY A 200 9.39 -8.78 21.02
C GLY A 200 9.37 -8.06 22.36
N ALA A 201 10.33 -7.17 22.64
CA ALA A 201 10.33 -6.34 23.85
C ALA A 201 9.28 -5.22 23.74
N GLU A 202 9.17 -4.60 22.57
CA GLU A 202 8.09 -3.65 22.24
C GLU A 202 6.70 -4.28 22.45
N ALA A 203 6.48 -5.50 21.94
CA ALA A 203 5.19 -6.20 22.10
C ALA A 203 4.85 -6.47 23.58
N ARG A 204 5.84 -6.86 24.41
CA ARG A 204 5.66 -7.04 25.87
C ARG A 204 5.37 -5.72 26.58
N TYR A 205 6.03 -4.64 26.18
CA TYR A 205 5.78 -3.32 26.75
C TYR A 205 4.35 -2.84 26.45
N VAL A 206 3.91 -2.97 25.20
CA VAL A 206 2.54 -2.60 24.81
C VAL A 206 1.51 -3.43 25.58
N GLU A 207 1.74 -4.72 25.78
CA GLU A 207 0.88 -5.59 26.59
C GLU A 207 0.75 -5.08 28.04
N LYS A 208 1.90 -4.80 28.68
CA LYS A 208 1.95 -4.22 30.03
C LYS A 208 1.18 -2.90 30.10
N TYR A 209 1.41 -2.00 29.15
CA TYR A 209 0.73 -0.70 29.10
C TYR A 209 -0.78 -0.84 28.89
N CYS A 210 -1.24 -1.78 28.05
CA CYS A 210 -2.66 -2.09 27.91
C CYS A 210 -3.28 -2.56 29.22
N ASN A 211 -2.58 -3.43 29.96
CA ASN A 211 -3.05 -3.95 31.25
C ASN A 211 -3.20 -2.82 32.27
N GLU A 212 -2.24 -1.88 32.34
CA GLU A 212 -2.31 -0.69 33.20
C GLU A 212 -3.51 0.21 32.85
N LEU A 213 -3.82 0.35 31.56
CA LEU A 213 -4.99 1.08 31.08
C LEU A 213 -6.30 0.29 31.21
N GLY A 214 -6.27 -0.99 31.59
CA GLY A 214 -7.43 -1.88 31.62
C GLY A 214 -8.01 -2.17 30.23
N ILE A 215 -7.17 -2.29 29.21
CA ILE A 215 -7.53 -2.56 27.81
C ILE A 215 -7.20 -4.01 27.48
N GLU A 216 -8.13 -4.73 26.82
CA GLU A 216 -7.86 -6.10 26.37
C GLU A 216 -6.81 -6.09 25.25
N TYR A 217 -5.75 -6.89 25.37
CA TYR A 217 -4.64 -6.91 24.42
C TYR A 217 -4.64 -8.19 23.58
N ARG A 218 -4.51 -8.04 22.25
CA ARG A 218 -4.34 -9.12 21.30
C ARG A 218 -3.12 -8.86 20.43
N CYS A 219 -2.22 -9.82 20.35
CA CYS A 219 -1.02 -9.72 19.53
C CYS A 219 -1.03 -10.81 18.44
N ARG A 220 -0.63 -10.43 17.22
CA ARG A 220 -0.24 -11.38 16.18
C ARG A 220 1.22 -11.13 15.81
N VAL A 221 2.04 -12.16 15.98
CA VAL A 221 3.39 -12.19 15.44
C VAL A 221 3.32 -12.67 13.98
N ILE A 222 4.04 -11.97 13.09
CA ILE A 222 4.20 -12.34 11.69
C ILE A 222 5.66 -12.77 11.50
N ASP A 223 5.89 -14.08 11.57
CA ASP A 223 7.20 -14.71 11.35
C ASP A 223 7.25 -15.50 10.02
N GLU A 224 6.12 -15.59 9.31
CA GLU A 224 6.01 -16.26 8.01
C GLU A 224 6.71 -15.50 6.85
N VAL A 225 7.03 -14.22 7.03
CA VAL A 225 7.76 -13.39 6.05
C VAL A 225 8.72 -12.41 6.74
N THR A 226 9.88 -12.16 6.14
CA THR A 226 10.89 -11.27 6.72
C THR A 226 11.29 -10.16 5.75
N ARG A 227 11.23 -8.90 6.21
CA ARG A 227 11.54 -7.74 5.37
C ARG A 227 12.99 -7.78 4.88
N GLY A 228 13.17 -7.72 3.57
CA GLY A 228 14.49 -7.68 2.92
C GLY A 228 15.09 -9.06 2.66
N VAL A 229 14.46 -10.14 3.11
CA VAL A 229 14.72 -11.52 2.69
C VAL A 229 13.67 -11.95 1.66
N THR A 230 12.40 -11.82 2.02
CA THR A 230 11.27 -12.07 1.12
C THR A 230 11.20 -10.96 0.05
N ALA A 231 10.76 -11.32 -1.16
CA ALA A 231 10.53 -10.35 -2.23
C ALA A 231 9.58 -9.25 -1.74
N ARG A 232 9.84 -7.99 -2.12
CA ARG A 232 9.14 -6.83 -1.54
C ARG A 232 7.63 -6.90 -1.73
N ASP A 233 7.17 -7.21 -2.95
CA ASP A 233 5.75 -7.25 -3.28
C ASP A 233 5.03 -8.38 -2.53
N GLU A 234 5.71 -9.51 -2.34
CA GLU A 234 5.21 -10.64 -1.56
C GLU A 234 5.14 -10.31 -0.07
N TYR A 235 6.19 -9.71 0.49
CA TYR A 235 6.22 -9.25 1.88
C TYR A 235 5.08 -8.25 2.15
N GLU A 236 4.93 -7.22 1.31
CA GLU A 236 3.89 -6.20 1.47
C GLU A 236 2.49 -6.81 1.40
N LYS A 237 2.27 -7.77 0.49
CA LYS A 237 1.00 -8.50 0.36
C LYS A 237 0.72 -9.38 1.58
N VAL A 238 1.63 -10.29 1.95
CA VAL A 238 1.44 -11.23 3.06
C VAL A 238 1.25 -10.48 4.38
N ALA A 239 2.08 -9.46 4.65
CA ALA A 239 1.99 -8.66 5.86
C ALA A 239 0.68 -7.83 5.92
N ARG A 240 0.18 -7.36 4.77
CA ARG A 240 -1.12 -6.69 4.67
C ARG A 240 -2.26 -7.67 4.92
N ASP A 241 -2.26 -8.82 4.26
CA ASP A 241 -3.30 -9.85 4.39
C ASP A 241 -3.36 -10.36 5.83
N ALA A 242 -2.22 -10.68 6.43
CA ALA A 242 -2.09 -11.10 7.83
C ALA A 242 -2.73 -10.08 8.80
N ARG A 243 -2.39 -8.81 8.67
CA ARG A 243 -2.91 -7.72 9.50
C ARG A 243 -4.43 -7.55 9.36
N TYR A 244 -4.95 -7.46 8.13
CA TYR A 244 -6.38 -7.26 7.92
C TYR A 244 -7.21 -8.50 8.26
N ASN A 245 -6.67 -9.70 8.06
CA ASN A 245 -7.34 -10.92 8.53
C ASN A 245 -7.39 -10.96 10.05
N PHE A 246 -6.34 -10.53 10.75
CA PHE A 246 -6.37 -10.45 12.21
C PHE A 246 -7.39 -9.41 12.70
N TYR A 247 -7.48 -8.25 12.05
CA TYR A 247 -8.54 -7.28 12.34
C TYR A 247 -9.94 -7.87 12.16
N LYS A 248 -10.19 -8.64 11.09
CA LYS A 248 -11.47 -9.31 10.89
C LYS A 248 -11.78 -10.31 12.00
N CYS A 249 -10.83 -11.16 12.36
CA CYS A 249 -11.02 -12.13 13.44
C CYS A 249 -11.44 -11.44 14.74
N VAL A 250 -10.75 -10.36 15.11
CA VAL A 250 -11.09 -9.59 16.32
C VAL A 250 -12.43 -8.86 16.16
N GLN A 251 -12.74 -8.30 14.99
CA GLN A 251 -14.05 -7.68 14.72
C GLN A 251 -15.21 -8.66 14.85
N ASP A 252 -15.02 -9.90 14.38
CA ASP A 252 -16.05 -10.92 14.39
C ASP A 252 -16.28 -11.47 15.82
N GLU A 253 -15.27 -11.41 16.70
CA GLU A 253 -15.41 -11.71 18.14
C GLU A 253 -16.14 -10.60 18.93
N PHE A 254 -15.96 -9.34 18.54
CA PHE A 254 -16.43 -8.16 19.30
C PHE A 254 -17.47 -7.33 18.55
N GLN A 255 -18.53 -7.96 18.05
CA GLN A 255 -19.62 -7.24 17.38
C GLN A 255 -20.43 -6.40 18.38
N ALA A 256 -20.92 -5.25 17.91
CA ALA A 256 -21.87 -4.45 18.68
C ALA A 256 -23.23 -5.16 18.73
N GLN A 257 -24.06 -4.78 19.71
CA GLN A 257 -25.36 -5.44 19.94
C GLN A 257 -26.36 -5.28 18.77
N ASP A 258 -26.21 -4.23 17.98
CA ASP A 258 -26.99 -3.99 16.77
C ASP A 258 -26.50 -4.80 15.55
N GLY A 259 -25.50 -5.67 15.74
CA GLY A 259 -24.87 -6.46 14.69
C GLY A 259 -23.84 -5.70 13.86
N SER A 260 -23.53 -4.44 14.21
CA SER A 260 -22.48 -3.68 13.54
C SER A 260 -21.08 -4.17 13.95
N LYS A 261 -20.13 -4.07 13.02
CA LYS A 261 -18.73 -4.47 13.27
C LYS A 261 -18.03 -3.40 14.11
N ALA A 262 -17.29 -3.83 15.14
CA ALA A 262 -16.44 -2.93 15.91
C ALA A 262 -15.42 -2.21 14.99
N PRO A 263 -15.34 -0.87 15.00
CA PRO A 263 -14.39 -0.16 14.16
C PRO A 263 -12.95 -0.35 14.64
N VAL A 264 -12.00 -0.42 13.70
CA VAL A 264 -10.56 -0.39 13.99
C VAL A 264 -10.04 1.03 13.86
N LEU A 265 -9.54 1.61 14.95
CA LEU A 265 -8.95 2.93 14.99
C LEU A 265 -7.48 2.86 14.56
N LEU A 266 -7.11 3.75 13.65
CA LEU A 266 -5.72 3.91 13.18
C LEU A 266 -5.20 5.31 13.54
N GLY A 267 -3.94 5.39 13.97
CA GLY A 267 -3.24 6.62 14.30
C GLY A 267 -2.76 7.40 13.07
N HIS A 268 -3.68 7.74 12.16
CA HIS A 268 -3.37 8.61 11.03
C HIS A 268 -3.74 10.05 11.34
N HIS A 269 -2.84 10.97 11.03
CA HIS A 269 -2.99 12.40 11.30
C HIS A 269 -2.93 13.23 10.01
N LYS A 270 -3.12 14.55 10.09
CA LYS A 270 -3.20 15.45 8.93
C LYS A 270 -1.93 15.46 8.08
N GLY A 271 -0.78 15.18 8.68
CA GLY A 271 0.49 14.98 7.99
C GLY A 271 0.44 13.82 7.00
N ASP A 272 -0.18 12.69 7.39
CA ASP A 272 -0.30 11.51 6.52
C ASP A 272 -1.15 11.78 5.27
N LEU A 273 -2.13 12.68 5.36
CA LEU A 273 -2.90 13.12 4.20
C LEU A 273 -2.00 13.81 3.16
N ARG A 274 -1.08 14.67 3.61
CA ARG A 274 -0.12 15.37 2.72
C ARG A 274 0.79 14.36 2.01
N GLU A 275 1.28 13.38 2.75
CA GLU A 275 2.10 12.29 2.21
C GLU A 275 1.35 11.49 1.15
N ASN A 276 0.09 11.18 1.42
CA ASN A 276 -0.77 10.45 0.50
C ASN A 276 -1.06 11.24 -0.77
N VAL A 277 -1.42 12.53 -0.67
CA VAL A 277 -1.68 13.37 -1.84
C VAL A 277 -0.48 13.37 -2.78
N LEU A 278 0.73 13.57 -2.26
CA LEU A 278 1.95 13.54 -3.06
C LEU A 278 2.22 12.15 -3.65
N SER A 279 2.13 11.10 -2.82
CA SER A 279 2.38 9.71 -3.23
C SER A 279 1.40 9.25 -4.31
N ASN A 280 0.12 9.54 -4.14
CA ASN A 280 -0.96 9.16 -5.07
C ASN A 280 -0.88 9.98 -6.36
N SER A 281 -0.53 11.28 -6.28
CA SER A 281 -0.28 12.10 -7.47
C SER A 281 0.85 11.50 -8.32
N MET A 282 1.97 11.11 -7.70
CA MET A 282 3.12 10.51 -8.42
C MET A 282 2.84 9.10 -8.96
N LYS A 283 1.85 8.40 -8.39
CA LYS A 283 1.37 7.10 -8.88
C LYS A 283 0.30 7.24 -9.97
N GLY A 284 -0.09 8.46 -10.35
CA GLY A 284 -1.13 8.70 -11.36
C GLY A 284 -2.55 8.41 -10.87
N CYS A 285 -2.79 8.49 -9.55
CA CYS A 285 -4.15 8.40 -9.01
C CYS A 285 -5.01 9.56 -9.51
N GLY A 286 -6.32 9.32 -9.68
CA GLY A 286 -7.26 10.33 -10.14
C GLY A 286 -7.54 11.40 -9.06
N PRO A 287 -8.11 12.56 -9.45
CA PRO A 287 -8.41 13.67 -8.54
C PRO A 287 -9.39 13.32 -7.41
N LEU A 288 -10.21 12.27 -7.54
CA LEU A 288 -11.12 11.78 -6.50
C LEU A 288 -10.49 10.77 -5.56
N ASP A 289 -9.23 10.39 -5.78
CA ASP A 289 -8.50 9.39 -5.01
C ASP A 289 -7.13 9.94 -4.53
N LEU A 290 -6.94 11.27 -4.50
CA LEU A 290 -5.68 11.88 -4.08
C LEU A 290 -5.46 11.72 -2.58
N SER A 291 -6.47 12.04 -1.77
CA SER A 291 -6.42 11.82 -0.32
C SER A 291 -6.20 10.34 0.00
N GLY A 292 -6.99 9.46 -0.63
CA GLY A 292 -6.95 8.02 -0.39
C GLY A 292 -7.30 7.59 1.04
N MET A 293 -7.65 8.53 1.93
CA MET A 293 -8.02 8.30 3.32
C MET A 293 -9.12 9.27 3.75
N SER A 294 -10.21 8.69 4.26
CA SER A 294 -11.29 9.40 4.95
C SER A 294 -11.24 9.10 6.45
N ASP A 295 -11.92 9.93 7.24
CA ASP A 295 -12.03 9.77 8.69
C ASP A 295 -12.75 8.45 9.09
N VAL A 296 -13.66 7.98 8.24
CA VAL A 296 -14.32 6.68 8.29
C VAL A 296 -14.27 6.02 6.92
N GLY A 297 -13.90 4.74 6.88
CA GLY A 297 -13.97 3.98 5.64
C GLY A 297 -13.85 2.47 5.85
N THR A 298 -14.09 1.72 4.79
CA THR A 298 -13.95 0.26 4.79
C THR A 298 -12.74 -0.13 3.95
N VAL A 299 -11.77 -0.82 4.57
CA VAL A 299 -10.55 -1.29 3.90
C VAL A 299 -10.43 -2.79 4.07
N GLU A 300 -10.28 -3.55 2.97
CA GLU A 300 -10.29 -5.02 3.01
C GLU A 300 -11.48 -5.64 3.76
N LYS A 301 -12.67 -5.02 3.70
CA LYS A 301 -13.88 -5.40 4.48
C LYS A 301 -13.79 -5.17 6.00
N VAL A 302 -12.82 -4.38 6.46
CA VAL A 302 -12.66 -3.94 7.85
C VAL A 302 -13.12 -2.49 7.95
N VAL A 303 -14.06 -2.20 8.85
CA VAL A 303 -14.46 -0.82 9.18
C VAL A 303 -13.32 -0.15 9.94
N VAL A 304 -12.85 0.99 9.44
CA VAL A 304 -11.70 1.73 9.97
C VAL A 304 -12.08 3.16 10.30
N TRP A 305 -11.71 3.62 11.49
CA TRP A 305 -11.85 5.02 11.93
C TRP A 305 -10.48 5.67 12.11
N ARG A 306 -10.36 6.96 11.77
CA ARG A 306 -9.12 7.76 11.88
C ARG A 306 -9.41 9.07 12.62
N PRO A 307 -9.63 9.04 13.94
CA PRO A 307 -10.05 10.21 14.70
C PRO A 307 -9.00 11.34 14.72
N LEU A 308 -7.70 11.01 14.58
CA LEU A 308 -6.61 11.99 14.56
C LEU A 308 -6.43 12.72 13.22
N LEU A 309 -7.18 12.33 12.18
CA LEU A 309 -6.99 12.85 10.82
C LEU A 309 -7.06 14.39 10.69
N PRO A 310 -7.91 15.10 11.46
CA PRO A 310 -7.95 16.56 11.44
C PRO A 310 -6.76 17.25 12.14
N LEU A 311 -6.01 16.53 12.98
CA LEU A 311 -5.00 17.09 13.87
C LEU A 311 -3.61 17.10 13.23
N GLU A 312 -2.84 18.15 13.53
CA GLU A 312 -1.40 18.16 13.27
C GLU A 312 -0.68 17.18 14.21
N LYS A 313 0.53 16.79 13.80
CA LYS A 313 1.34 15.85 14.58
C LYS A 313 1.73 16.43 15.96
N ASP A 314 1.95 17.74 16.02
CA ASP A 314 2.39 18.44 17.23
C ASP A 314 1.36 18.31 18.36
N ALA A 315 0.06 18.48 18.07
CA ALA A 315 -1.00 18.28 19.06
C ALA A 315 -1.01 16.86 19.66
N VAL A 316 -0.59 15.84 18.89
CA VAL A 316 -0.46 14.46 19.39
C VAL A 316 0.75 14.31 20.31
N PHE A 317 1.88 14.94 19.95
CA PHE A 317 3.06 14.98 20.81
C PHE A 317 2.80 15.76 22.10
N ASP A 318 2.16 16.92 22.01
CA ASP A 318 1.80 17.76 23.15
C ASP A 318 0.96 16.97 24.15
N PHE A 319 -0.06 16.24 23.69
CA PHE A 319 -0.85 15.37 24.56
C PHE A 319 0.03 14.30 25.23
N ALA A 320 0.90 13.64 24.46
CA ALA A 320 1.76 12.59 24.99
C ALA A 320 2.73 13.11 26.06
N HIS A 321 3.35 14.28 25.81
CA HIS A 321 4.31 14.90 26.70
C HIS A 321 3.65 15.58 27.91
N GLN A 322 2.43 16.08 27.78
CA GLN A 322 1.69 16.69 28.88
C GLN A 322 1.16 15.62 29.85
N TYR A 323 0.70 14.48 29.34
CA TYR A 323 0.00 13.46 30.12
C TYR A 323 0.78 12.16 30.32
N GLY A 324 2.08 12.15 29.99
CA GLY A 324 2.98 11.03 30.26
C GLY A 324 2.65 9.76 29.47
N VAL A 325 2.20 9.90 28.23
CA VAL A 325 1.95 8.76 27.33
C VAL A 325 3.28 8.28 26.74
N PRO A 326 3.72 7.05 27.05
CA PRO A 326 4.96 6.51 26.52
C PRO A 326 4.82 6.11 25.04
N TYR A 327 5.91 6.16 24.29
CA TYR A 327 5.95 5.68 22.91
C TYR A 327 7.36 5.29 22.46
N PHE A 328 7.44 4.40 21.48
CA PHE A 328 8.71 3.89 20.95
C PHE A 328 9.43 4.88 20.05
N LYS A 329 10.75 4.70 19.92
CA LYS A 329 11.61 5.47 19.01
C LYS A 329 11.13 5.34 17.56
N ASP A 330 11.16 6.44 16.80
CA ASP A 330 10.79 6.39 15.37
C ASP A 330 11.83 5.59 14.58
N THR A 331 11.42 4.42 14.12
CA THR A 331 12.26 3.52 13.32
C THR A 331 11.92 3.54 11.84
N THR A 332 11.19 4.56 11.37
CA THR A 332 10.89 4.76 9.95
C THR A 332 12.18 4.83 9.14
N PRO A 333 12.46 3.84 8.25
CA PRO A 333 13.76 3.79 7.59
C PRO A 333 13.97 4.96 6.63
N LEU A 334 15.10 5.67 6.74
CA LEU A 334 15.44 6.83 5.90
C LEU A 334 15.46 6.53 4.39
N TRP A 335 15.75 5.28 4.01
CA TRP A 335 15.77 4.85 2.62
C TRP A 335 14.37 4.58 2.04
N SER A 336 13.36 4.42 2.89
CA SER A 336 11.98 4.14 2.47
C SER A 336 11.36 5.35 1.76
N THR A 337 10.35 5.12 0.92
CA THR A 337 9.62 6.22 0.26
C THR A 337 9.03 7.19 1.29
N ARG A 338 8.47 6.66 2.39
CA ARG A 338 7.91 7.48 3.48
C ARG A 338 8.98 8.29 4.19
N GLY A 339 10.11 7.68 4.55
CA GLY A 339 11.24 8.37 5.18
C GLY A 339 11.83 9.48 4.29
N LYS A 340 12.00 9.22 2.99
CA LYS A 340 12.44 10.26 2.03
C LYS A 340 11.43 11.39 1.88
N LEU A 341 10.14 11.07 1.88
CA LEU A 341 9.08 12.06 1.72
C LEU A 341 9.03 12.98 2.95
N ARG A 342 9.02 12.42 4.15
CA ARG A 342 9.03 13.16 5.42
C ARG A 342 10.29 13.99 5.64
N ASN A 343 11.47 13.39 5.43
CA ASN A 343 12.73 13.99 5.89
C ASN A 343 13.47 14.78 4.80
N LYS A 344 13.01 14.72 3.54
CA LYS A 344 13.66 15.43 2.43
C LYS A 344 12.69 16.22 1.60
N LEU A 345 11.64 15.57 1.07
CA LEU A 345 10.76 16.23 0.10
C LEU A 345 9.85 17.29 0.73
N LEU A 346 9.15 16.96 1.82
CA LEU A 346 8.26 17.91 2.49
C LEU A 346 9.03 19.14 3.01
N PRO A 347 10.19 19.02 3.69
CA PRO A 347 11.01 20.17 4.08
C PRO A 347 11.43 21.03 2.89
N LEU A 348 11.86 20.41 1.79
CA LEU A 348 12.24 21.14 0.58
C LEU A 348 11.04 21.89 -0.04
N LEU A 349 9.86 21.29 -0.05
CA LEU A 349 8.64 21.97 -0.53
C LEU A 349 8.27 23.15 0.37
N CYS A 350 8.39 23.01 1.69
CA CYS A 350 8.21 24.12 2.63
C CYS A 350 9.23 25.24 2.39
N GLU A 351 10.50 24.90 2.16
CA GLU A 351 11.55 25.88 1.88
C GLU A 351 11.28 26.64 0.58
N MET A 352 10.83 25.95 -0.47
CA MET A 352 10.57 26.54 -1.78
C MET A 352 9.29 27.40 -1.84
N TYR A 353 8.22 26.97 -1.17
CA TYR A 353 6.88 27.56 -1.33
C TYR A 353 6.31 28.17 -0.03
N GLY A 354 7.05 28.12 1.07
CA GLY A 354 6.63 28.59 2.39
C GLY A 354 5.74 27.60 3.16
N GLU A 355 5.50 27.90 4.43
CA GLU A 355 4.73 27.04 5.35
C GLU A 355 3.28 26.81 4.89
N GLY A 356 2.67 27.79 4.20
CA GLY A 356 1.31 27.67 3.66
C GLY A 356 1.14 26.56 2.62
N SER A 357 2.23 26.08 2.01
CA SER A 357 2.18 24.98 1.04
C SER A 357 1.67 23.67 1.65
N MET A 358 1.98 23.41 2.93
CA MET A 358 1.51 22.22 3.65
C MET A 358 0.01 22.28 3.93
N LEU A 359 -0.51 23.47 4.20
CA LEU A 359 -1.94 23.70 4.34
C LEU A 359 -2.67 23.44 3.01
N ASN A 360 -2.10 23.91 1.89
CA ASN A 360 -2.67 23.67 0.57
C ASN A 360 -2.73 22.16 0.22
N LEU A 361 -1.70 21.38 0.56
CA LEU A 361 -1.72 19.93 0.38
C LEU A 361 -2.79 19.25 1.24
N SER A 362 -2.98 19.69 2.49
CA SER A 362 -4.06 19.20 3.34
C SER A 362 -5.43 19.56 2.77
N ASN A 363 -5.63 20.80 2.30
CA ASN A 363 -6.88 21.25 1.71
C ASN A 363 -7.20 20.47 0.43
N LEU A 364 -6.19 20.21 -0.42
CA LEU A 364 -6.37 19.39 -1.61
C LEU A 364 -6.81 17.96 -1.27
N ALA A 365 -6.33 17.39 -0.16
CA ALA A 365 -6.82 16.10 0.32
C ALA A 365 -8.31 16.16 0.69
N VAL A 366 -8.71 17.18 1.46
CA VAL A 366 -10.10 17.39 1.91
C VAL A 366 -11.03 17.65 0.72
N GLU A 367 -10.63 18.51 -0.22
CA GLU A 367 -11.40 18.81 -1.44
C GLU A 367 -11.54 17.58 -2.34
N SER A 368 -10.47 16.79 -2.48
CA SER A 368 -10.49 15.53 -3.23
C SER A 368 -11.52 14.55 -2.65
N ASP A 369 -11.56 14.41 -1.33
CA ASP A 369 -12.49 13.52 -0.63
C ASP A 369 -13.94 14.05 -0.68
N ALA A 370 -14.15 15.35 -0.46
CA ALA A 370 -15.46 15.99 -0.59
C ALA A 370 -16.02 15.86 -2.02
N ALA A 371 -15.18 16.09 -3.04
CA ALA A 371 -15.56 15.90 -4.43
C ALA A 371 -15.94 14.44 -4.73
N LYS A 372 -15.20 13.48 -4.16
CA LYS A 372 -15.52 12.05 -4.28
C LYS A 372 -16.88 11.74 -3.65
N HIS A 373 -17.15 12.26 -2.46
CA HIS A 373 -18.43 12.06 -1.77
C HIS A 373 -19.61 12.63 -2.58
N LEU A 374 -19.48 13.86 -3.07
CA LEU A 374 -20.51 14.47 -3.92
C LEU A 374 -20.73 13.68 -5.22
N PHE A 375 -19.64 13.21 -5.84
CA PHE A 375 -19.73 12.41 -7.05
C PHE A 375 -20.40 11.04 -6.79
N LEU A 376 -20.05 10.37 -5.69
CA LEU A 376 -20.69 9.12 -5.29
C LEU A 376 -22.18 9.30 -4.97
N ALA A 377 -22.55 10.37 -4.27
CA ALA A 377 -23.95 10.69 -3.99
C ALA A 377 -24.75 10.88 -5.28
N SER A 378 -24.18 11.58 -6.28
CA SER A 378 -24.83 11.74 -7.59
C SER A 378 -25.00 10.42 -8.37
N LEU A 379 -24.22 9.40 -8.03
CA LEU A 379 -24.23 8.08 -8.66
C LEU A 379 -25.05 7.04 -7.90
N GLU A 380 -25.62 7.36 -6.75
CA GLU A 380 -26.46 6.43 -5.98
C GLU A 380 -27.57 5.79 -6.84
N PRO A 381 -28.31 6.53 -7.70
CA PRO A 381 -29.34 5.92 -8.55
C PRO A 381 -28.78 4.91 -9.55
N PHE A 382 -27.55 5.13 -10.03
CA PHE A 382 -26.87 4.16 -10.88
C PHE A 382 -26.54 2.89 -10.10
N PHE A 383 -25.90 3.02 -8.93
CA PHE A 383 -25.48 1.88 -8.11
C PHE A 383 -26.68 1.06 -7.60
N ALA A 384 -27.81 1.69 -7.29
CA ALA A 384 -29.04 1.01 -6.89
C ALA A 384 -29.61 0.08 -7.99
N ARG A 385 -29.28 0.34 -9.26
CA ARG A 385 -29.71 -0.47 -10.41
C ARG A 385 -28.71 -1.56 -10.81
N VAL A 386 -27.55 -1.62 -10.15
CA VAL A 386 -26.57 -2.70 -10.36
C VAL A 386 -27.12 -3.98 -9.74
N LYS A 387 -27.30 -5.02 -10.55
CA LYS A 387 -27.81 -6.32 -10.10
C LYS A 387 -26.68 -7.34 -10.05
N SER A 388 -26.53 -8.01 -8.91
CA SER A 388 -25.65 -9.17 -8.78
C SER A 388 -26.46 -10.45 -8.97
N PHE A 389 -25.91 -11.42 -9.70
CA PHE A 389 -26.50 -12.74 -9.93
C PHE A 389 -25.40 -13.82 -9.89
N PRO A 390 -25.73 -15.13 -9.80
CA PRO A 390 -24.72 -16.17 -9.58
C PRO A 390 -23.60 -16.20 -10.63
N MET A 391 -23.93 -15.87 -11.89
CA MET A 391 -22.96 -15.87 -13.00
C MET A 391 -22.16 -14.56 -13.13
N GLY A 392 -22.52 -13.48 -12.41
CA GLY A 392 -21.90 -12.18 -12.61
C GLY A 392 -22.70 -10.99 -12.08
N LEU A 393 -22.51 -9.84 -12.71
CA LEU A 393 -23.23 -8.60 -12.39
C LEU A 393 -23.73 -7.93 -13.67
N SER A 394 -24.80 -7.15 -13.57
CA SER A 394 -25.32 -6.35 -14.66
C SER A 394 -25.65 -4.92 -14.25
N PHE A 395 -25.51 -3.99 -15.19
CA PHE A 395 -25.86 -2.59 -14.99
C PHE A 395 -26.28 -1.93 -16.31
N ASP A 396 -27.22 -1.00 -16.23
CA ASP A 396 -27.72 -0.26 -17.38
C ASP A 396 -26.87 1.00 -17.65
N THR A 397 -26.51 1.21 -18.92
CA THR A 397 -25.71 2.35 -19.38
C THR A 397 -26.53 3.44 -20.07
N SER A 398 -27.83 3.23 -20.27
CA SER A 398 -28.69 4.07 -21.11
C SER A 398 -28.69 5.55 -20.71
N GLU A 399 -28.93 5.86 -19.43
CA GLU A 399 -28.96 7.22 -18.88
C GLU A 399 -27.58 7.90 -18.85
N TYR A 400 -26.50 7.11 -18.82
CA TYR A 400 -25.14 7.63 -18.62
C TYR A 400 -24.25 7.57 -19.86
N ARG A 401 -24.79 7.18 -21.02
CA ARG A 401 -24.04 6.92 -22.26
C ARG A 401 -23.18 8.08 -22.79
N HIS A 402 -23.56 9.32 -22.48
CA HIS A 402 -22.86 10.53 -22.95
C HIS A 402 -21.70 10.97 -22.05
N HIS A 403 -21.48 10.28 -20.93
CA HIS A 403 -20.38 10.63 -20.02
C HIS A 403 -19.03 10.17 -20.59
N GLY A 404 -17.99 10.97 -20.30
CA GLY A 404 -16.63 10.73 -20.79
C GLY A 404 -15.84 9.66 -20.04
N ILE A 405 -14.57 9.50 -20.43
CA ILE A 405 -13.66 8.50 -19.87
C ILE A 405 -13.48 8.61 -18.36
N PHE A 406 -13.43 9.82 -17.83
CA PHE A 406 -13.27 10.05 -16.39
C PHE A 406 -14.40 9.39 -15.58
N PHE A 407 -15.65 9.64 -15.98
CA PHE A 407 -16.85 9.08 -15.36
C PHE A 407 -16.84 7.55 -15.42
N TRP A 408 -16.70 6.97 -16.61
CA TRP A 408 -16.78 5.53 -16.77
C TRP A 408 -15.60 4.81 -16.12
N ARG A 409 -14.40 5.41 -16.10
CA ARG A 409 -13.26 4.88 -15.35
C ARG A 409 -13.55 4.83 -13.86
N PHE A 410 -14.19 5.86 -13.30
CA PHE A 410 -14.58 5.86 -11.89
C PHE A 410 -15.68 4.82 -11.61
N VAL A 411 -16.78 4.86 -12.35
CA VAL A 411 -17.94 3.97 -12.16
C VAL A 411 -17.54 2.50 -12.31
N LEU A 412 -16.84 2.14 -13.38
CA LEU A 412 -16.41 0.76 -13.60
C LEU A 412 -15.41 0.31 -12.53
N ARG A 413 -14.53 1.20 -12.05
CA ARG A 413 -13.65 0.89 -10.91
C ARG A 413 -14.47 0.54 -9.67
N GLN A 414 -15.47 1.34 -9.32
CA GLN A 414 -16.31 1.09 -8.14
C GLN A 414 -17.12 -0.21 -8.26
N VAL A 415 -17.76 -0.45 -9.42
CA VAL A 415 -18.55 -1.68 -9.67
C VAL A 415 -17.68 -2.93 -9.67
N LEU A 416 -16.51 -2.89 -10.30
CA LEU A 416 -15.62 -4.06 -10.40
C LEU A 416 -14.90 -4.35 -9.08
N HIS A 417 -14.42 -3.31 -8.38
CA HIS A 417 -13.73 -3.49 -7.10
C HIS A 417 -14.68 -4.00 -6.00
N SER A 418 -15.93 -3.53 -5.95
CA SER A 418 -16.91 -4.05 -4.98
C SER A 418 -17.17 -5.55 -5.15
N HIS A 419 -16.91 -6.10 -6.34
CA HIS A 419 -17.03 -7.52 -6.67
C HIS A 419 -15.66 -8.23 -6.80
N GLY A 420 -14.57 -7.60 -6.33
CA GLY A 420 -13.23 -8.20 -6.29
C GLY A 420 -12.58 -8.44 -7.66
N ARG A 421 -12.95 -7.67 -8.68
CA ARG A 421 -12.45 -7.80 -10.06
C ARG A 421 -11.43 -6.71 -10.41
N GLY A 422 -10.45 -7.05 -11.24
CA GLY A 422 -9.44 -6.09 -11.69
C GLY A 422 -9.99 -5.07 -12.68
N MET A 423 -9.52 -3.83 -12.62
CA MET A 423 -10.02 -2.71 -13.44
C MET A 423 -9.72 -2.85 -14.95
N PHE A 424 -10.58 -2.26 -15.81
CA PHE A 424 -10.33 -2.14 -17.25
C PHE A 424 -9.09 -1.28 -17.53
N THR A 425 -8.39 -1.55 -18.63
CA THR A 425 -7.36 -0.62 -19.13
C THR A 425 -8.02 0.60 -19.77
N ASP A 426 -7.32 1.74 -19.80
CA ASP A 426 -7.85 2.98 -20.41
C ASP A 426 -8.27 2.76 -21.88
N LYS A 427 -7.54 1.92 -22.63
CA LYS A 427 -7.90 1.53 -24.01
C LYS A 427 -9.24 0.79 -24.08
N CYS A 428 -9.47 -0.15 -23.15
CA CYS A 428 -10.72 -0.90 -23.08
C CYS A 428 -11.90 0.00 -22.70
N ILE A 429 -11.69 0.95 -21.78
CA ILE A 429 -12.72 1.92 -21.40
C ILE A 429 -13.08 2.80 -22.58
N GLN A 430 -12.10 3.26 -23.36
CA GLN A 430 -12.38 4.05 -24.56
C GLN A 430 -13.18 3.23 -25.61
N SER A 431 -12.82 1.97 -25.82
CA SER A 431 -13.58 1.07 -26.70
C SER A 431 -15.00 0.82 -26.18
N PHE A 432 -15.17 0.72 -24.86
CA PHE A 432 -16.47 0.57 -24.23
C PHE A 432 -17.34 1.80 -24.46
N ILE A 433 -16.80 3.00 -24.20
CA ILE A 433 -17.48 4.29 -24.42
C ILE A 433 -17.94 4.43 -25.88
N ASN A 434 -17.04 4.15 -26.82
CA ASN A 434 -17.35 4.23 -28.25
C ASN A 434 -18.52 3.31 -28.67
N ARG A 435 -18.74 2.18 -27.98
CA ARG A 435 -19.87 1.27 -28.27
C ARG A 435 -21.18 1.70 -27.62
N ILE A 436 -21.13 2.24 -26.40
CA ILE A 436 -22.35 2.70 -25.70
C ILE A 436 -22.85 4.04 -26.25
N SER A 437 -21.97 4.87 -26.83
CA SER A 437 -22.30 6.20 -27.35
C SER A 437 -22.96 6.16 -28.73
N THR A 438 -22.89 5.06 -29.48
CA THR A 438 -23.51 4.94 -30.80
C THR A 438 -25.00 4.61 -30.73
N ASP A 439 -25.82 5.34 -31.49
CA ASP A 439 -27.29 5.14 -31.53
C ASP A 439 -27.72 3.75 -32.03
N LYS A 440 -26.91 3.12 -32.91
CA LYS A 440 -27.09 1.72 -33.31
C LYS A 440 -26.22 0.82 -32.45
N ARG A 441 -26.73 0.43 -31.28
CA ARG A 441 -26.03 -0.47 -30.34
C ARG A 441 -25.80 -1.83 -30.99
N LYS A 442 -24.53 -2.14 -31.28
CA LYS A 442 -24.13 -3.48 -31.69
C LYS A 442 -24.00 -4.35 -30.44
N THR A 443 -24.85 -5.37 -30.35
CA THR A 443 -24.70 -6.42 -29.34
C THR A 443 -23.38 -7.15 -29.53
N GLY A 444 -22.74 -7.51 -28.42
CA GLY A 444 -21.58 -8.39 -28.49
C GLY A 444 -20.59 -8.25 -27.34
N TRP A 445 -19.60 -9.14 -27.41
CA TRP A 445 -18.54 -9.27 -26.43
C TRP A 445 -17.54 -8.11 -26.49
N LEU A 446 -17.10 -7.69 -25.31
CA LEU A 446 -16.09 -6.66 -25.08
C LEU A 446 -14.87 -7.31 -24.43
N GLN A 447 -13.72 -7.22 -25.10
CA GLN A 447 -12.47 -7.72 -24.55
C GLN A 447 -11.84 -6.66 -23.64
N CYS A 448 -12.09 -6.78 -22.33
CA CYS A 448 -11.56 -5.86 -21.34
C CYS A 448 -10.31 -6.40 -20.65
N ARG A 449 -10.39 -7.61 -20.08
CA ARG A 449 -9.28 -8.34 -19.46
C ARG A 449 -9.50 -9.85 -19.60
N ARG A 450 -8.51 -10.64 -19.15
CA ARG A 450 -8.53 -12.11 -19.20
C ARG A 450 -9.24 -12.77 -18.02
N ASP A 451 -9.58 -12.01 -16.98
CA ASP A 451 -10.08 -12.51 -15.69
C ASP A 451 -11.62 -12.50 -15.54
N TYR A 452 -12.36 -12.01 -16.54
CA TYR A 452 -13.82 -12.06 -16.63
C TYR A 452 -14.29 -11.64 -18.04
N ALA A 453 -15.52 -12.02 -18.40
CA ALA A 453 -16.11 -11.68 -19.71
C ALA A 453 -17.06 -10.49 -19.58
N VAL A 454 -17.12 -9.63 -20.62
CA VAL A 454 -18.03 -8.48 -20.65
C VAL A 454 -18.88 -8.54 -21.90
N TYR A 455 -20.20 -8.47 -21.76
CA TYR A 455 -21.16 -8.48 -22.86
C TYR A 455 -22.03 -7.23 -22.81
N LEU A 456 -22.23 -6.59 -23.96
CA LEU A 456 -23.14 -5.46 -24.11
C LEU A 456 -24.37 -5.92 -24.90
N ASP A 457 -25.54 -5.79 -24.29
CA ASP A 457 -26.81 -6.10 -24.95
C ASP A 457 -27.43 -4.87 -25.65
N SER A 458 -28.41 -5.12 -26.51
CA SER A 458 -29.06 -4.15 -27.40
C SER A 458 -29.83 -3.08 -26.63
N ASP A 459 -30.36 -3.45 -25.47
CA ASP A 459 -31.04 -2.57 -24.52
C ASP A 459 -30.07 -1.63 -23.75
N GLY A 460 -28.75 -1.82 -23.90
CA GLY A 460 -27.71 -1.03 -23.22
C GLY A 460 -27.29 -1.61 -21.87
N THR A 461 -27.83 -2.77 -21.49
CA THR A 461 -27.41 -3.49 -20.30
C THR A 461 -26.04 -4.14 -20.55
N VAL A 462 -25.13 -3.93 -19.60
CA VAL A 462 -23.81 -4.53 -19.61
C VAL A 462 -23.80 -5.67 -18.60
N TYR A 463 -23.32 -6.83 -19.03
CA TYR A 463 -23.14 -8.00 -18.20
C TYR A 463 -21.64 -8.25 -18.02
N VAL A 464 -21.20 -8.39 -16.77
CA VAL A 464 -19.83 -8.77 -16.41
C VAL A 464 -19.88 -10.14 -15.76
N LEU A 465 -19.36 -11.15 -16.45
CA LEU A 465 -19.58 -12.56 -16.16
C LEU A 465 -18.32 -13.21 -15.58
N HIS A 466 -18.50 -14.11 -14.61
CA HIS A 466 -17.41 -14.80 -13.95
C HIS A 466 -16.75 -15.81 -14.89
N PRO A 467 -15.41 -15.89 -14.89
CA PRO A 467 -14.66 -16.78 -15.78
C PRO A 467 -14.97 -18.27 -15.54
N GLN A 468 -15.45 -18.63 -14.34
CA GLN A 468 -15.82 -20.00 -14.00
C GLN A 468 -17.05 -20.52 -14.77
N TYR A 469 -17.93 -19.63 -15.24
CA TYR A 469 -19.10 -19.97 -16.06
C TYR A 469 -18.89 -19.72 -17.55
N PHE A 470 -17.81 -19.00 -17.90
CA PHE A 470 -17.42 -18.70 -19.28
C PHE A 470 -15.92 -18.97 -19.46
N PRO A 471 -15.50 -20.25 -19.51
CA PRO A 471 -14.12 -20.59 -19.81
C PRO A 471 -13.81 -20.22 -21.26
N PHE A 472 -13.04 -19.14 -21.47
CA PHE A 472 -12.50 -18.84 -22.80
C PHE A 472 -11.60 -20.00 -23.23
N ALA A 473 -11.93 -20.72 -24.30
CA ALA A 473 -10.98 -21.66 -24.87
C ALA A 473 -9.79 -20.87 -25.45
N LYS A 474 -8.58 -21.43 -25.46
CA LYS A 474 -7.38 -20.79 -26.06
C LYS A 474 -7.59 -20.30 -27.50
N LYS A 475 -8.54 -20.89 -28.21
CA LYS A 475 -8.95 -20.61 -29.59
C LYS A 475 -9.95 -19.45 -29.73
N ASP A 476 -10.55 -19.00 -28.62
CA ASP A 476 -11.43 -17.82 -28.54
C ASP A 476 -10.64 -16.55 -28.13
N GLN A 477 -9.31 -16.65 -28.06
CA GLN A 477 -8.41 -15.52 -27.88
C GLN A 477 -8.31 -14.77 -29.21
N TYR A 478 -8.96 -13.61 -29.30
CA TYR A 478 -8.95 -12.78 -30.50
C TYR A 478 -7.57 -12.18 -30.78
N ASP A 479 -7.12 -12.33 -32.02
CA ASP A 479 -6.05 -11.55 -32.63
C ASP A 479 -6.56 -10.12 -32.90
N CYS A 480 -5.82 -9.12 -32.45
CA CYS A 480 -6.20 -7.70 -32.41
C CYS A 480 -6.34 -7.04 -33.80
N THR A 481 -6.32 -7.80 -34.88
CA THR A 481 -6.22 -7.29 -36.26
C THR A 481 -7.52 -7.39 -37.07
N ASN A 482 -8.48 -8.25 -36.70
CA ASN A 482 -9.72 -8.40 -37.46
C ASN A 482 -10.98 -8.14 -36.63
N GLN A 483 -11.73 -7.12 -37.05
CA GLN A 483 -13.09 -6.84 -36.60
C GLN A 483 -14.01 -7.91 -37.18
N HIS A 484 -14.80 -8.56 -36.32
CA HIS A 484 -15.84 -9.57 -36.57
C HIS A 484 -15.45 -11.03 -36.27
N VAL A 485 -16.09 -11.59 -35.24
CA VAL A 485 -16.52 -12.99 -35.23
C VAL A 485 -17.90 -13.07 -34.57
N VAL A 486 -18.76 -13.90 -35.17
CA VAL A 486 -20.10 -14.29 -34.72
C VAL A 486 -19.94 -15.47 -33.76
N ILE A 487 -20.41 -15.34 -32.52
CA ILE A 487 -20.63 -16.47 -31.61
C ILE A 487 -22.13 -16.73 -31.59
N GLY A 488 -22.51 -18.00 -31.80
CA GLY A 488 -23.90 -18.45 -31.96
C GLY A 488 -24.80 -18.10 -30.77
N LYS A 489 -26.08 -17.90 -31.06
CA LYS A 489 -27.14 -17.51 -30.12
C LYS A 489 -27.40 -18.50 -28.98
N ASP A 490 -26.83 -19.69 -29.01
CA ASP A 490 -27.30 -20.83 -28.20
C ASP A 490 -26.57 -20.99 -26.85
N THR A 491 -25.99 -19.93 -26.29
CA THR A 491 -25.30 -20.00 -24.97
C THR A 491 -25.96 -19.17 -23.88
N LEU A 492 -27.20 -18.72 -24.10
CA LEU A 492 -27.94 -17.85 -23.17
C LEU A 492 -29.32 -18.38 -22.77
N GLU A 493 -29.68 -19.62 -23.11
CA GLU A 493 -30.87 -20.28 -22.55
C GLU A 493 -30.56 -21.01 -21.25
#